data_AF-A0A401AW63-F1
#
_entry.id   AF-A0A401AW63-F1
#
_cell.length_a   1.000
_cell.length_b   1.000
_cell.length_c   1.000
_cell.angle_alpha   90.00
_cell.angle_beta   90.00
_cell.angle_gamma   90.00
#
_symmetry.space_group_name_H-M   'P 1'
#
loop_
_entity.id
_entity.type
_entity.pdbx_description
1 polymer ?
#
loop_
_entity_poly.entity_id
_entity_poly.type
_entity_poly.pdbx_seq_one_letter_code
_entity_poly.pdbx_strand_id
1 'polypeptide(L)'
;MFAEYGVLNYWTYLVGAIFIVLVPGPNTLFVLKNSVGRGVKGGYLAACGVFIGDAILMFLAYAGVATLIKTTPVLFNIVRYLGAFYLLYLGAKILYATLTSKGRAATETVVPFGAIFKRALILSLTNPKAILFYVSFFVQFIDVTAPHTGVSFFILATTLEIVSFCYLSFLILSGAFVTHYIGTKKKLAKVGNSLIGLLFVGFAARLATLQS
;
A
#
# COMPACT_ATOMS: atom_id res chain seq x y z
N MET A 1 0.64 -12.00 -22.85
CA MET A 1 -0.22 -10.80 -22.92
C MET A 1 0.58 -9.53 -23.22
N PHE A 2 1.71 -9.25 -22.55
CA PHE A 2 2.50 -8.03 -22.82
C PHE A 2 3.99 -8.27 -23.15
N ALA A 3 4.34 -9.51 -23.51
CA ALA A 3 5.71 -9.90 -23.81
C ALA A 3 6.26 -9.16 -25.04
N GLU A 4 5.42 -8.88 -26.04
CA GLU A 4 5.75 -8.09 -27.22
C GLU A 4 6.17 -6.65 -26.91
N TYR A 5 5.76 -6.13 -25.74
CA TYR A 5 6.14 -4.81 -25.24
C TYR A 5 7.29 -4.85 -24.23
N GLY A 6 7.99 -5.99 -24.09
CA GLY A 6 9.10 -6.14 -23.14
C GLY A 6 8.67 -6.35 -21.68
N VAL A 7 7.41 -6.74 -21.43
CA VAL A 7 6.96 -7.09 -20.07
C VAL A 7 7.13 -8.59 -19.84
N LEU A 8 8.02 -8.94 -18.91
CA LEU A 8 8.25 -10.32 -18.49
C LEU A 8 7.19 -10.74 -17.47
N ASN A 9 6.64 -11.96 -17.60
CA ASN A 9 5.78 -12.60 -16.59
C ASN A 9 4.68 -11.70 -15.98
N TYR A 10 3.85 -11.07 -16.83
CA TYR A 10 2.82 -10.12 -16.42
C TYR A 10 1.88 -10.62 -15.30
N TRP A 11 1.43 -11.88 -15.35
CA TRP A 11 0.54 -12.40 -14.31
C TRP A 11 1.23 -12.51 -12.94
N THR A 12 2.51 -12.87 -12.93
CA THR A 12 3.33 -12.86 -11.71
C THR A 12 3.49 -11.45 -11.16
N TYR A 13 3.68 -10.46 -12.04
CA TYR A 13 3.68 -9.05 -11.66
C TYR A 13 2.35 -8.63 -11.03
N LEU A 14 1.22 -8.95 -11.68
CA LEU A 14 -0.11 -8.57 -11.20
C LEU A 14 -0.39 -9.15 -9.81
N VAL A 15 -0.06 -10.43 -9.59
CA VAL A 15 -0.21 -11.08 -8.29
C VAL A 15 0.67 -10.38 -7.24
N GLY A 16 1.95 -10.12 -7.55
CA GLY A 16 2.84 -9.39 -6.64
C GLY A 16 2.37 -7.96 -6.33
N ALA A 17 1.84 -7.25 -7.32
CA ALA A 17 1.26 -5.92 -7.19
C ALA A 17 0.04 -5.94 -6.24
N ILE A 18 -0.85 -6.92 -6.39
CA ILE A 18 -2.00 -7.09 -5.49
C ILE A 18 -1.51 -7.34 -4.06
N PHE A 19 -0.59 -8.28 -3.86
CA PHE A 19 -0.08 -8.61 -2.53
C PHE A 19 0.54 -7.40 -1.83
N ILE A 20 1.35 -6.60 -2.54
CA ILE A 20 2.01 -5.46 -1.89
C ILE A 20 1.03 -4.33 -1.54
N VAL A 21 0.02 -4.12 -2.39
CA VAL A 21 -0.99 -3.07 -2.24
C VAL A 21 -1.91 -3.39 -1.07
N LEU A 22 -2.33 -4.66 -0.94
CA LEU A 22 -3.19 -5.12 0.15
C LEU A 22 -2.57 -4.93 1.53
N VAL A 23 -1.24 -4.85 1.61
CA VAL A 23 -0.55 -4.68 2.88
C VAL A 23 -0.59 -3.22 3.31
N PRO A 24 -1.32 -2.87 4.39
CA PRO A 24 -1.49 -1.50 4.80
C PRO A 24 -0.16 -0.88 5.22
N GLY A 25 0.25 0.16 4.50
CA GLY A 25 1.41 0.98 4.82
C GLY A 25 1.02 2.38 5.33
N PRO A 26 1.99 3.27 5.56
CA PRO A 26 1.72 4.65 5.99
C PRO A 26 0.76 5.39 5.06
N ASN A 27 0.92 5.25 3.73
CA ASN A 27 0.05 5.85 2.72
C ASN A 27 -1.41 5.38 2.88
N THR A 28 -1.62 4.06 2.94
CA THR A 28 -2.94 3.43 3.12
C THR A 28 -3.61 3.90 4.41
N LEU A 29 -2.87 3.91 5.52
CA LEU A 29 -3.38 4.34 6.82
C LEU A 29 -3.74 5.82 6.84
N PHE A 30 -2.95 6.66 6.18
CA PHE A 30 -3.23 8.09 6.07
C PHE A 30 -4.50 8.36 5.24
N VAL A 31 -4.68 7.65 4.12
CA VAL A 31 -5.89 7.71 3.30
C VAL A 31 -7.11 7.24 4.09
N LEU A 32 -7.01 6.09 4.76
CA LEU A 32 -8.09 5.54 5.59
C LEU A 32 -8.47 6.49 6.72
N LYS A 33 -7.50 7.08 7.44
CA LYS A 33 -7.75 8.05 8.51
C LYS A 33 -8.49 9.29 8.00
N ASN A 34 -8.08 9.84 6.85
CA ASN A 34 -8.77 10.99 6.26
C ASN A 34 -10.15 10.62 5.70
N SER A 35 -10.34 9.40 5.19
CA SER A 35 -11.65 8.89 4.81
C SER A 35 -12.59 8.79 6.02
N VAL A 36 -12.13 8.17 7.11
CA VAL A 36 -12.92 8.00 8.34
C VAL A 36 -13.24 9.35 8.97
N GLY A 37 -12.28 10.26 9.06
CA GLY A 37 -12.45 11.54 9.76
C GLY A 37 -13.09 12.66 8.93
N ARG A 38 -13.00 12.60 7.59
CA ARG A 38 -13.39 13.71 6.68
C ARG A 38 -14.20 13.24 5.48
N GLY A 39 -14.67 12.01 5.52
CA GLY A 39 -15.46 11.38 4.47
C GLY A 39 -14.70 11.15 3.18
N VAL A 40 -15.46 10.82 2.14
CA VAL A 40 -14.95 10.44 0.81
C VAL A 40 -14.02 11.51 0.21
N LYS A 41 -14.38 12.80 0.35
CA LYS A 41 -13.57 13.92 -0.17
C LYS A 41 -12.18 13.98 0.48
N GLY A 42 -12.09 13.84 1.80
CA GLY A 42 -10.80 13.82 2.50
C GLY A 42 -9.95 12.62 2.14
N GLY A 43 -10.58 11.45 1.95
CA GLY A 43 -9.94 10.23 1.49
C GLY A 43 -9.32 10.38 0.10
N TYR A 44 -10.09 10.84 -0.89
CA TYR A 44 -9.57 11.03 -2.25
C TYR A 44 -8.54 12.15 -2.35
N LEU A 45 -8.66 13.22 -1.57
CA LEU A 45 -7.63 14.27 -1.54
C LEU A 45 -6.28 13.73 -1.03
N ALA A 46 -6.30 12.82 -0.06
CA ALA A 46 -5.11 12.10 0.38
C ALA A 46 -4.60 11.13 -0.71
N ALA A 47 -5.51 10.37 -1.34
CA ALA A 47 -5.14 9.41 -2.38
C ALA A 47 -4.48 10.09 -3.60
N CYS A 48 -4.97 11.25 -4.04
CA CYS A 48 -4.33 12.01 -5.12
C CYS A 48 -2.87 12.38 -4.78
N GLY A 49 -2.60 12.76 -3.54
CA GLY A 49 -1.22 13.04 -3.10
C GLY A 49 -0.34 11.79 -3.11
N VAL A 50 -0.92 10.64 -2.73
CA VAL A 50 -0.24 9.34 -2.80
C VAL A 50 0.07 8.96 -4.26
N PHE A 51 -0.91 8.99 -5.16
CA PHE A 51 -0.73 8.64 -6.58
C PHE A 51 0.27 9.54 -7.30
N ILE A 52 0.26 10.85 -7.03
CA ILE A 52 1.28 11.74 -7.61
C ILE A 52 2.67 11.40 -7.05
N GLY A 53 2.77 11.09 -5.75
CA GLY A 53 4.04 10.64 -5.16
C GLY A 53 4.52 9.32 -5.74
N ASP A 54 3.61 8.36 -5.92
CA ASP A 54 3.89 7.05 -6.50
C ASP A 54 4.34 7.18 -7.96
N ALA A 55 3.65 7.99 -8.78
CA ALA A 55 4.05 8.31 -10.14
C ALA A 55 5.47 8.91 -10.22
N ILE A 56 5.79 9.86 -9.34
CA ILE A 56 7.14 10.46 -9.28
C ILE A 56 8.18 9.39 -8.91
N LEU A 57 7.94 8.59 -7.87
CA LEU A 57 8.88 7.57 -7.42
C LEU A 57 9.07 6.46 -8.46
N MET A 58 8.00 6.00 -9.10
CA MET A 58 8.08 5.03 -10.19
C MET A 58 8.89 5.58 -11.36
N PHE A 59 8.64 6.83 -11.75
CA PHE A 59 9.41 7.48 -12.82
C PHE A 59 10.90 7.60 -12.47
N LEU A 60 11.23 8.03 -11.23
CA LEU A 60 12.61 8.10 -10.75
C LEU A 60 13.28 6.71 -10.69
N ALA A 61 12.54 5.69 -10.24
CA ALA A 61 13.02 4.31 -10.24
C ALA A 61 13.35 3.85 -11.67
N TYR A 62 12.47 4.11 -12.63
CA TYR A 62 12.72 3.82 -14.04
C TYR A 62 13.92 4.59 -14.59
N ALA A 63 14.01 5.89 -14.35
CA ALA A 63 15.12 6.72 -14.82
C ALA A 63 16.48 6.24 -14.27
N GLY A 64 16.53 5.90 -12.98
CA GLY A 64 17.71 5.31 -12.35
C GLY A 64 18.10 3.97 -12.98
N VAL A 65 17.13 3.07 -13.14
CA VAL A 65 17.33 1.75 -13.75
C VAL A 65 17.78 1.86 -15.22
N ALA A 66 17.14 2.71 -16.01
CA ALA A 66 17.49 2.95 -17.41
C ALA A 66 18.93 3.47 -17.56
N THR A 67 19.40 4.29 -16.61
CA THR A 67 20.78 4.78 -16.57
C THR A 67 21.76 3.65 -16.22
N LEU A 68 21.42 2.82 -15.23
CA LEU A 68 22.20 1.66 -14.82
C LEU A 68 22.39 0.62 -15.95
N ILE A 69 21.32 0.32 -16.69
CA ILE A 69 21.35 -0.63 -17.82
C ILE A 69 22.32 -0.15 -18.90
N LYS A 70 22.30 1.15 -19.24
CA LYS A 70 23.15 1.73 -20.28
C LYS A 70 24.63 1.81 -19.90
N THR A 71 24.92 1.91 -18.61
CA THR A 71 26.29 2.17 -18.12
C THR A 71 27.02 0.91 -17.70
N THR A 72 26.38 -0.03 -16.99
CA THR A 72 27.08 -1.21 -16.45
C THR A 72 26.14 -2.41 -16.28
N PRO A 73 26.13 -3.38 -17.21
CA PRO A 73 25.28 -4.58 -17.14
C PRO A 73 25.47 -5.42 -15.86
N VAL A 74 26.70 -5.46 -15.32
CA VAL A 74 27.00 -6.14 -14.05
C VAL A 74 26.25 -5.49 -12.88
N LEU A 75 26.24 -4.16 -12.84
CA LEU A 75 25.59 -3.39 -11.77
C LEU A 75 24.07 -3.54 -11.82
N PHE A 76 23.48 -3.64 -13.02
CA PHE A 76 22.06 -3.96 -13.19
C PHE A 76 21.70 -5.33 -12.61
N ASN A 77 22.50 -6.38 -12.88
CA ASN A 77 22.26 -7.71 -12.32
C ASN A 77 22.36 -7.71 -10.78
N ILE A 78 23.31 -6.98 -10.22
CA ILE A 78 23.43 -6.79 -8.76
C ILE A 78 22.16 -6.15 -8.20
N VAL A 79 21.69 -5.05 -8.79
CA VAL A 79 20.45 -4.38 -8.37
C VAL A 79 19.24 -5.30 -8.48
N ARG A 80 19.15 -6.12 -9.54
CA ARG A 80 18.07 -7.10 -9.73
C ARG A 80 18.03 -8.15 -8.60
N TYR A 81 19.17 -8.73 -8.25
CA TYR A 81 19.25 -9.72 -7.16
C TYR A 81 19.03 -9.08 -5.79
N LEU A 82 19.59 -7.89 -5.53
CA LEU A 82 19.32 -7.12 -4.32
C LEU A 82 17.83 -6.79 -4.18
N GLY A 83 17.18 -6.43 -5.29
CA GLY A 83 15.75 -6.18 -5.33
C GLY A 83 14.93 -7.42 -4.98
N ALA A 84 15.29 -8.58 -5.53
CA ALA A 84 14.64 -9.85 -5.18
C ALA A 84 14.78 -10.17 -3.68
N PHE A 85 15.97 -10.02 -3.11
CA PHE A 85 16.21 -10.24 -1.68
C PHE A 85 15.44 -9.24 -0.81
N TYR A 86 15.38 -7.97 -1.22
CA TYR A 86 14.61 -6.96 -0.51
C TYR A 86 13.11 -7.26 -0.54
N LEU A 87 12.56 -7.72 -1.66
CA LEU A 87 11.15 -8.15 -1.72
C LEU A 87 10.88 -9.34 -0.80
N LEU A 88 11.81 -10.29 -0.69
CA LEU A 88 11.71 -11.39 0.28
C LEU A 88 11.70 -10.86 1.70
N TYR A 89 12.64 -9.97 2.05
CA TYR A 89 12.67 -9.32 3.37
C TYR A 89 11.37 -8.54 3.65
N LEU A 90 10.87 -7.78 2.68
CA LEU A 90 9.63 -7.02 2.81
C LEU A 90 8.45 -7.97 3.00
N GLY A 91 8.33 -9.03 2.20
CA GLY A 91 7.34 -10.08 2.37
C GLY A 91 7.39 -10.72 3.76
N ALA A 92 8.59 -11.07 4.25
CA ALA A 92 8.78 -11.65 5.58
C ALA A 92 8.41 -10.67 6.71
N LYS A 93 8.84 -9.41 6.62
CA LYS A 93 8.50 -8.35 7.58
C LYS A 93 6.99 -8.12 7.64
N ILE A 94 6.33 -8.20 6.48
CA ILE A 94 4.88 -8.08 6.36
C ILE A 94 4.18 -9.25 7.05
N LEU A 95 4.59 -10.49 6.76
CA LEU A 95 4.05 -11.68 7.42
C LEU A 95 4.23 -11.58 8.95
N TYR A 96 5.41 -11.18 9.39
CA TYR A 96 5.71 -10.99 10.81
C TYR A 96 4.82 -9.92 11.46
N ALA A 97 4.67 -8.75 10.83
CA ALA A 97 3.82 -7.67 11.34
C ALA A 97 2.34 -8.07 11.41
N THR A 98 1.82 -8.80 10.41
CA THR A 98 0.45 -9.33 10.43
C THR A 98 0.24 -10.30 11.59
N LEU A 99 1.24 -11.11 11.93
CA LEU A 99 1.19 -12.07 13.04
C LEU A 99 1.38 -11.42 14.43
N THR A 100 1.99 -10.24 14.51
CA THR A 100 2.36 -9.58 15.78
C THR A 100 1.66 -8.25 16.05
N SER A 101 0.81 -7.76 15.14
CA SER A 101 0.19 -6.42 15.26
C SER A 101 -0.71 -6.29 16.50
N LYS A 102 -0.19 -5.64 17.55
CA LYS A 102 -0.98 -4.93 18.56
C LYS A 102 -1.22 -3.52 18.05
N GLY A 103 -2.48 -3.16 17.81
CA GLY A 103 -2.90 -1.87 17.29
C GLY A 103 -2.31 -0.70 18.10
N ARG A 104 -1.30 -0.02 17.54
CA ARG A 104 -0.84 1.28 18.05
C ARG A 104 -1.63 2.37 17.35
N ALA A 105 -2.62 2.92 18.05
CA ALA A 105 -3.23 4.19 17.67
C ALA A 105 -2.20 5.31 17.90
N ALA A 106 -1.49 5.72 16.84
CA ALA A 106 -0.63 6.90 16.91
C ALA A 106 -1.50 8.16 16.95
N THR A 107 -1.44 8.88 18.07
CA THR A 107 -1.99 10.24 18.23
C THR A 107 -1.17 11.21 17.39
N GLU A 108 -1.57 11.40 16.13
CA GLU A 108 -1.01 12.43 15.26
C GLU A 108 -1.98 13.60 15.07
N THR A 109 -1.40 14.80 15.11
CA THR A 109 -2.02 16.12 15.00
C THR A 109 -2.98 16.26 13.80
N VAL A 110 -4.03 17.06 13.99
CA VAL A 110 -5.07 17.29 12.98
C VAL A 110 -4.48 18.10 11.82
N VAL A 111 -4.08 17.44 10.73
CA VAL A 111 -3.56 18.09 9.51
C VAL A 111 -4.66 18.94 8.88
N PRO A 112 -4.51 20.24 8.58
CA PRO A 112 -5.55 21.04 7.94
C PRO A 112 -6.05 20.45 6.60
N PHE A 113 -7.31 20.68 6.22
CA PHE A 113 -7.89 20.10 4.99
C PHE A 113 -7.09 20.45 3.73
N GLY A 114 -6.70 21.73 3.59
CA GLY A 114 -5.86 22.19 2.48
C GLY A 114 -4.44 21.63 2.47
N ALA A 115 -3.97 21.05 3.58
CA ALA A 115 -2.64 20.45 3.70
C ALA A 115 -2.64 18.92 3.50
N ILE A 116 -3.81 18.27 3.38
CA ILE A 116 -3.93 16.80 3.23
C ILE A 116 -3.13 16.31 2.03
N PHE A 117 -3.32 16.95 0.87
CA PHE A 117 -2.64 16.60 -0.36
C PHE A 117 -1.12 16.69 -0.20
N LYS A 118 -0.61 17.84 0.27
CA LYS A 118 0.82 18.06 0.46
C LYS A 118 1.42 17.06 1.46
N ARG A 119 0.70 16.75 2.54
CA ARG A 119 1.15 15.77 3.54
C ARG A 119 1.18 14.36 2.97
N ALA A 120 0.16 13.96 2.21
CA ALA A 120 0.12 12.67 1.52
C ALA A 120 1.26 12.54 0.50
N LEU A 121 1.52 13.60 -0.27
CA LEU A 121 2.62 13.63 -1.24
C LEU A 121 3.98 13.45 -0.54
N ILE A 122 4.27 14.24 0.49
CA ILE A 122 5.53 14.11 1.25
C ILE A 122 5.64 12.73 1.90
N LEU A 123 4.54 12.24 2.50
CA LEU A 123 4.51 10.92 3.11
C LEU A 123 4.83 9.83 2.07
N SER A 124 4.25 9.92 0.87
CA SER A 124 4.51 8.97 -0.20
C SER A 124 5.95 9.05 -0.70
N LEU A 125 6.47 10.25 -0.97
CA LEU A 125 7.84 10.46 -1.44
C LEU A 125 8.90 10.02 -0.42
N THR A 126 8.58 10.04 0.87
CA THR A 126 9.47 9.59 1.95
C THR A 126 9.23 8.15 2.38
N ASN A 127 8.31 7.43 1.73
CA ASN A 127 7.91 6.09 2.14
C ASN A 127 8.98 5.05 1.73
N PRO A 128 9.78 4.51 2.67
CA PRO A 128 10.84 3.56 2.33
C PRO A 128 10.28 2.26 1.76
N LYS A 129 9.05 1.87 2.11
CA LYS A 129 8.37 0.71 1.50
C LYS A 129 8.20 0.95 0.00
N ALA A 130 7.65 2.11 -0.38
CA ALA A 130 7.34 2.44 -1.77
C ALA A 130 8.61 2.62 -2.62
N ILE A 131 9.57 3.42 -2.15
CA ILE A 131 10.84 3.67 -2.84
C ILE A 131 11.53 2.35 -3.18
N LEU A 132 11.77 1.53 -2.15
CA LEU A 132 12.52 0.29 -2.32
C LEU A 132 11.71 -0.74 -3.12
N PHE A 133 10.38 -0.76 -2.98
CA PHE A 133 9.52 -1.61 -3.79
C PHE A 133 9.60 -1.24 -5.28
N TYR A 134 9.44 0.03 -5.66
CA TYR A 134 9.47 0.41 -7.07
C TYR A 134 10.82 0.11 -7.72
N VAL A 135 11.92 0.42 -7.03
CA VAL A 135 13.28 0.09 -7.51
C VAL A 135 13.47 -1.42 -7.65
N SER A 136 13.01 -2.20 -6.68
CA SER A 136 13.27 -3.64 -6.62
C SER A 136 12.33 -4.47 -7.48
N PHE A 137 11.06 -4.06 -7.59
CA PHE A 137 10.01 -4.84 -8.23
C PHE A 137 10.01 -4.61 -9.74
N PHE A 138 10.04 -3.36 -10.22
CA PHE A 138 9.91 -3.06 -11.65
C PHE A 138 11.05 -3.66 -12.47
N VAL A 139 12.29 -3.64 -11.96
CA VAL A 139 13.47 -4.20 -12.64
C VAL A 139 13.35 -5.69 -12.94
N GLN A 140 12.49 -6.42 -12.22
CA GLN A 140 12.35 -7.87 -12.39
C GLN A 140 11.45 -8.23 -13.56
N PHE A 141 10.59 -7.30 -14.00
CA PHE A 141 9.54 -7.55 -14.99
C PHE A 141 9.73 -6.75 -16.28
N ILE A 142 10.81 -5.97 -16.40
CA ILE A 142 11.18 -5.25 -17.63
C ILE A 142 12.27 -6.03 -18.34
N ASP A 143 12.04 -6.36 -19.62
CA ASP A 143 13.06 -6.84 -20.52
C ASP A 143 13.95 -5.67 -20.98
N VAL A 144 15.19 -5.65 -20.50
CA VAL A 144 16.16 -4.59 -20.79
C VAL A 144 16.70 -4.64 -22.21
N THR A 145 16.48 -5.74 -22.94
CA THR A 145 16.87 -5.90 -24.34
C THR A 145 15.79 -5.42 -25.31
N ALA A 146 14.60 -5.09 -24.79
CA ALA A 146 13.50 -4.61 -25.60
C ALA A 146 13.81 -3.21 -26.20
N PRO A 147 13.37 -2.92 -27.44
CA PRO A 147 13.63 -1.63 -28.10
C PRO A 147 13.07 -0.41 -27.35
N HIS A 148 11.97 -0.60 -26.61
CA HIS A 148 11.20 0.47 -25.96
C HIS A 148 10.82 0.12 -24.52
N THR A 149 11.81 0.04 -23.63
CA THR A 149 11.61 -0.26 -22.19
C THR A 149 10.67 0.71 -21.46
N GLY A 150 10.49 1.92 -21.98
CA GLY A 150 9.53 2.90 -21.46
C GLY A 150 8.07 2.47 -21.59
N VAL A 151 7.73 1.70 -22.64
CA VAL A 151 6.38 1.15 -22.82
C VAL A 151 6.12 0.05 -21.79
N SER A 152 7.10 -0.83 -21.57
CA SER A 152 7.01 -1.88 -20.52
C SER A 152 6.80 -1.24 -19.16
N PHE A 153 7.59 -0.21 -18.83
CA PHE A 153 7.43 0.56 -17.60
C PHE A 153 6.04 1.17 -17.47
N PHE A 154 5.54 1.83 -18.52
CA PHE A 154 4.21 2.46 -18.50
C PHE A 154 3.09 1.45 -18.23
N ILE A 155 3.11 0.30 -18.92
CA ILE A 155 2.13 -0.78 -18.71
C ILE A 155 2.15 -1.27 -17.26
N LEU A 156 3.34 -1.51 -16.71
CA LEU A 156 3.50 -1.97 -15.33
C LEU A 156 3.03 -0.89 -14.32
N ALA A 157 3.47 0.35 -14.48
CA ALA A 157 3.09 1.47 -13.62
C ALA A 157 1.59 1.71 -13.62
N THR A 158 0.95 1.74 -14.80
CA THR A 158 -0.50 1.88 -14.90
C THR A 158 -1.24 0.70 -14.30
N THR A 159 -0.75 -0.53 -14.48
CA THR A 159 -1.36 -1.72 -13.86
C THR A 159 -1.35 -1.60 -12.33
N LEU A 160 -0.21 -1.20 -11.75
CA LEU A 160 -0.09 -1.03 -10.31
C LEU A 160 -0.97 0.11 -9.78
N GLU A 161 -1.02 1.24 -10.49
CA GLU A 161 -1.89 2.37 -10.15
C GLU A 161 -3.36 2.00 -10.19
N ILE A 162 -3.81 1.20 -11.16
CA ILE A 162 -5.20 0.70 -11.21
C ILE A 162 -5.50 -0.19 -10.00
N VAL A 163 -4.61 -1.13 -9.68
CA VAL A 163 -4.77 -2.01 -8.50
C VAL A 163 -4.81 -1.17 -7.21
N SER A 164 -3.91 -0.21 -7.08
CA SER A 164 -3.85 0.73 -5.95
C SER A 164 -5.11 1.59 -5.86
N PHE A 165 -5.59 2.09 -6.99
CA PHE A 165 -6.82 2.88 -7.08
C PHE A 165 -8.05 2.09 -6.64
N CYS A 166 -8.22 0.87 -7.13
CA CYS A 166 -9.32 0.01 -6.71
C CYS A 166 -9.29 -0.25 -5.20
N TYR A 167 -8.10 -0.58 -4.67
CA TYR A 167 -7.93 -0.85 -3.24
C TYR A 167 -8.16 0.38 -2.35
N LEU A 168 -7.55 1.52 -2.68
CA LEU A 168 -7.72 2.77 -1.92
C LEU A 168 -9.16 3.28 -2.04
N SER A 169 -9.79 3.18 -3.20
CA SER A 169 -11.21 3.57 -3.37
C SER A 169 -12.11 2.70 -2.50
N PHE A 170 -11.89 1.38 -2.47
CA PHE A 170 -12.61 0.48 -1.57
C PHE A 170 -12.46 0.93 -0.10
N LEU A 171 -11.23 1.19 0.36
CA LEU A 171 -10.97 1.66 1.73
C LEU A 171 -11.57 3.04 2.02
N ILE A 172 -11.55 3.95 1.05
CA ILE A 172 -12.12 5.30 1.20
C ILE A 172 -13.63 5.19 1.37
N LEU A 173 -14.30 4.39 0.55
CA LEU A 173 -15.74 4.22 0.62
C LEU A 173 -16.14 3.48 1.90
N SER A 174 -15.44 2.40 2.26
CA SER A 174 -15.73 1.64 3.48
C SER A 174 -15.46 2.47 4.74
N GLY A 175 -14.34 3.20 4.79
CA GLY A 175 -13.98 4.07 5.92
C GLY A 175 -14.99 5.19 6.14
N ALA A 176 -15.41 5.86 5.06
CA ALA A 176 -16.40 6.92 5.13
C ALA A 176 -17.79 6.38 5.47
N PHE A 177 -18.16 5.20 4.94
CA PHE A 177 -19.42 4.53 5.23
C PHE A 177 -19.56 4.18 6.72
N VAL A 178 -18.52 3.60 7.32
CA VAL A 178 -18.52 3.23 8.76
C VAL A 178 -18.78 4.47 9.61
N THR A 179 -18.10 5.58 9.37
CA THR A 179 -18.32 6.80 10.17
C THR A 179 -19.70 7.41 9.93
N HIS A 180 -20.15 7.48 8.67
CA HIS A 180 -21.38 8.20 8.33
C HIS A 180 -22.66 7.40 8.65
N TYR A 181 -22.64 6.07 8.52
CA TYR A 181 -23.83 5.23 8.71
C TYR A 181 -23.85 4.46 10.04
N ILE A 182 -22.69 3.99 10.53
CA ILE A 182 -22.63 3.25 11.81
C ILE A 182 -22.45 4.24 12.98
N GLY A 183 -21.64 5.28 12.79
CA GLY A 183 -21.42 6.33 13.80
C GLY A 183 -22.66 7.19 14.10
N THR A 184 -23.55 7.37 13.13
CA THR A 184 -24.82 8.10 13.32
C THR A 184 -25.89 7.26 14.03
N LYS A 185 -25.84 5.92 13.89
CA LYS A 185 -26.75 5.00 14.61
C LYS A 185 -26.15 4.59 15.96
N LYS A 186 -26.08 5.53 16.91
CA LYS A 186 -25.57 5.33 18.29
C LYS A 186 -26.09 4.05 18.98
N LYS A 187 -27.35 3.65 18.74
CA LYS A 187 -27.93 2.40 19.26
C LYS A 187 -27.24 1.14 18.70
N LEU A 188 -26.95 1.11 17.40
CA LEU A 188 -26.34 -0.05 16.73
C LEU A 188 -24.88 -0.23 17.15
N ALA A 189 -24.13 0.87 17.24
CA ALA A 189 -22.77 0.88 17.78
C ALA A 189 -22.74 0.44 19.26
N LYS A 190 -23.70 0.88 20.08
CA LYS A 190 -23.83 0.46 21.48
C LYS A 190 -24.13 -1.05 21.60
N VAL A 191 -25.06 -1.58 20.82
CA VAL A 191 -25.39 -3.02 20.80
C VAL A 191 -24.19 -3.85 20.37
N GLY A 192 -23.50 -3.47 19.30
CA GLY A 192 -22.29 -4.16 18.84
C GLY A 192 -21.19 -4.17 19.92
N ASN A 193 -20.90 -3.02 20.53
CA ASN A 193 -19.91 -2.92 21.61
C ASN A 193 -20.32 -3.72 22.85
N SER A 194 -21.61 -3.76 23.20
CA SER A 194 -22.13 -4.56 24.31
C SER A 194 -22.01 -6.06 24.04
N LEU A 195 -22.28 -6.53 22.81
CA LEU A 195 -22.11 -7.93 22.42
C LEU A 195 -20.63 -8.35 22.46
N ILE A 196 -19.73 -7.51 21.95
CA ILE A 196 -18.29 -7.74 22.05
C ILE A 196 -17.86 -7.81 23.52
N GLY A 197 -18.32 -6.86 24.36
CA GLY A 197 -18.05 -6.87 25.80
C GLY A 197 -18.56 -8.14 26.49
N LEU A 198 -19.77 -8.60 26.17
CA LEU A 198 -20.33 -9.85 26.68
C LEU A 198 -19.52 -11.07 26.25
N LEU A 199 -19.06 -11.12 25.00
CA LEU A 199 -18.18 -12.18 24.51
C LEU A 199 -16.86 -12.20 25.29
N PHE A 200 -16.23 -11.05 25.53
CA PHE A 200 -15.02 -10.98 26.35
C PHE A 200 -15.24 -11.42 27.80
N VAL A 201 -16.36 -11.03 28.41
CA VAL A 201 -16.73 -11.50 29.76
C VAL A 201 -16.94 -13.02 29.79
N GLY A 202 -17.66 -13.57 28.80
CA GLY A 202 -17.84 -15.01 28.67
C GLY A 202 -16.53 -15.77 28.45
N PHE A 203 -15.63 -15.21 27.63
CA PHE A 203 -14.30 -15.76 27.40
C PHE A 203 -13.44 -15.75 28.67
N ALA A 204 -13.48 -14.66 29.44
CA ALA A 204 -12.79 -14.55 30.72
C ALA A 204 -13.33 -15.55 31.76
N ALA A 205 -14.65 -15.73 31.83
CA ALA A 205 -15.27 -16.72 32.72
C ALA A 205 -14.92 -18.17 32.33
N ARG A 206 -14.90 -18.48 31.03
CA ARG A 206 -14.46 -19.80 30.54
C ARG A 206 -12.97 -20.02 30.81
N LEU A 207 -12.14 -18.99 30.68
CA LEU A 207 -10.72 -19.08 30.98
C LEU A 207 -10.46 -19.32 32.47
N ALA A 208 -11.22 -18.67 33.35
CA ALA A 208 -11.11 -18.85 34.81
C ALA A 208 -11.55 -20.25 35.28
N THR A 209 -12.51 -20.88 34.60
CA THR A 209 -12.99 -22.23 34.93
C THR A 209 -12.17 -23.36 34.32
N LEU A 210 -11.22 -23.06 33.44
CA LEU A 210 -10.28 -24.03 32.84
C LEU A 210 -8.97 -24.16 33.64
N GLN A 211 -8.76 -23.34 34.67
CA GLN A 211 -7.57 -23.37 35.56
C GLN A 211 -7.82 -24.08 36.89
N SER A 212 -8.95 -24.77 37.03
CA SER A 212 -9.34 -25.62 38.17
C SER A 212 -9.51 -27.05 37.72
#